data_AF-A0A5B0RZH9-F1
#
_entry.id   AF-A0A5B0RZH9-F1
#
_cell.length_a   1.000
_cell.length_b   1.000
_cell.length_c   1.000
_cell.angle_alpha   90.00
_cell.angle_beta   90.00
_cell.angle_gamma   90.00
#
_symmetry.space_group_name_H-M   'P 1'
#
loop_
_entity.id
_entity.type
_entity.pdbx_description
1 polymer ?
#
loop_
_entity_poly.entity_id
_entity_poly.type
_entity_poly.pdbx_seq_one_letter_code
_entity_poly.pdbx_strand_id
1 'polypeptide(L)'
;MEFNRQRAEFGKCKCSNCSTDTSERLASNLSKLSVHNFDDALSDQLQFEQSMNKQKRKYSQRKPKNTSAQVTEDDKKLMESLKSDLIDVFKVIYEEKWGDGSRIKASDLFDIEQAGTIVENLEEIEHCDNLSKLIGVEFIPGQHQLLFNCICKFKHNSLYQDYLNRQKERDKVEEERKKQLKRENAARYRANARARKASGAIEGILPNPDQSSVVCGSGGQSLRSED
;
A
#
# COMPACT_ATOMS: atom_id res chain seq x y z
N MET A 1 -54.02 6.52 -2.33
CA MET A 1 -53.66 5.93 -3.64
C MET A 1 -52.82 4.71 -3.36
N GLU A 2 -53.45 3.55 -3.43
CA GLU A 2 -52.86 2.26 -3.13
C GLU A 2 -52.30 1.70 -4.44
N PHE A 3 -50.97 1.59 -4.54
CA PHE A 3 -50.30 1.08 -5.73
C PHE A 3 -50.52 -0.43 -5.84
N ASN A 4 -51.64 -0.82 -6.45
CA ASN A 4 -51.87 -2.18 -6.91
C ASN A 4 -50.90 -2.49 -8.06
N ARG A 5 -49.66 -2.88 -7.73
CA ARG A 5 -48.76 -3.54 -8.69
C ARG A 5 -49.39 -4.88 -9.05
N GLN A 6 -50.07 -4.91 -10.19
CA GLN A 6 -50.53 -6.14 -10.83
C GLN A 6 -49.37 -7.15 -10.83
N ARG A 7 -49.67 -8.39 -10.40
CA ARG A 7 -48.74 -9.54 -10.44
C ARG A 7 -48.49 -9.93 -11.90
N ALA A 8 -47.78 -9.10 -12.65
CA ALA A 8 -46.93 -9.63 -13.68
C ALA A 8 -45.99 -10.61 -12.97
N GLU A 9 -45.85 -11.83 -13.48
CA GLU A 9 -44.83 -12.78 -13.02
C GLU A 9 -43.46 -12.13 -13.22
N PHE A 10 -43.00 -11.37 -12.22
CA PHE A 10 -41.64 -10.90 -12.17
C PHE A 10 -40.76 -12.15 -12.20
N GLY A 11 -39.89 -12.23 -13.21
CA GLY A 11 -38.92 -13.31 -13.32
C GLY A 11 -38.15 -13.49 -12.01
N LYS A 12 -37.69 -14.71 -11.75
CA LYS A 12 -36.92 -15.01 -10.53
C LYS A 12 -35.73 -14.04 -10.42
N CYS A 13 -35.57 -13.45 -9.23
CA CYS A 13 -34.48 -12.53 -8.97
C CYS A 13 -33.12 -13.24 -9.10
N LYS A 14 -32.20 -12.64 -9.87
CA LYS A 14 -30.84 -13.14 -10.11
C LYS A 14 -29.76 -12.40 -9.31
N CYS A 15 -30.13 -11.61 -8.30
CA CYS A 15 -29.14 -10.90 -7.48
C CYS A 15 -28.32 -11.87 -6.62
N SER A 16 -27.21 -11.39 -6.07
CA SER A 16 -26.33 -12.16 -5.20
C SER A 16 -27.03 -12.79 -3.98
N ASN A 17 -28.11 -12.18 -3.49
CA ASN A 17 -28.88 -12.70 -2.36
C ASN A 17 -29.91 -13.76 -2.76
N CYS A 18 -30.41 -13.72 -3.99
CA CYS A 18 -31.45 -14.64 -4.47
C CYS A 18 -30.89 -15.82 -5.28
N SER A 19 -29.69 -15.68 -5.85
CA SER A 19 -29.01 -16.72 -6.64
C SER A 19 -27.53 -16.81 -6.24
N THR A 20 -27.28 -17.30 -5.02
CA THR A 20 -25.95 -17.37 -4.40
C THR A 20 -24.94 -18.19 -5.22
N ASP A 21 -25.36 -19.34 -5.77
CA ASP A 21 -24.49 -20.21 -6.58
C ASP A 21 -23.98 -19.49 -7.85
N THR A 22 -24.88 -18.87 -8.61
CA THR A 22 -24.50 -18.09 -9.80
C THR A 22 -23.60 -16.92 -9.45
N SER A 23 -23.83 -16.27 -8.30
CA SER A 23 -23.03 -15.16 -7.81
C SER A 23 -21.62 -15.60 -7.40
N GLU A 24 -21.47 -16.75 -6.74
CA GLU A 24 -20.17 -17.30 -6.36
C GLU A 24 -19.37 -17.75 -7.58
N ARG A 25 -20.04 -18.37 -8.57
CA ARG A 25 -19.44 -18.75 -9.85
C ARG A 25 -18.93 -17.52 -10.61
N LEU A 26 -19.73 -16.46 -10.69
CA LEU A 26 -19.33 -15.20 -11.32
C LEU A 26 -18.17 -14.54 -10.56
N ALA A 27 -18.26 -14.42 -9.23
CA ALA A 27 -17.23 -13.81 -8.40
C ALA A 27 -15.87 -14.54 -8.52
N SER A 28 -15.90 -15.88 -8.57
CA SER A 28 -14.70 -16.70 -8.71
C SER A 28 -14.04 -16.60 -10.10
N ASN A 29 -14.77 -16.12 -11.10
CA ASN A 29 -14.28 -15.99 -12.48
C ASN A 29 -14.22 -14.53 -12.98
N LEU A 30 -14.36 -13.54 -12.09
CA LEU A 30 -14.24 -12.11 -12.43
C LEU A 30 -12.96 -11.79 -13.20
N SER A 31 -11.84 -12.46 -12.91
CA SER A 31 -10.56 -12.26 -13.61
C SER A 31 -10.55 -12.74 -15.06
N LYS A 32 -11.56 -13.52 -15.48
CA LYS A 32 -11.73 -14.01 -16.86
C LYS A 32 -12.75 -13.18 -17.64
N LEU A 33 -13.35 -12.16 -17.02
CA LEU A 33 -14.26 -11.26 -17.70
C LEU A 33 -13.51 -10.25 -18.55
N SER A 34 -14.09 -9.95 -19.69
CA SER A 34 -13.70 -8.91 -20.62
C SER A 34 -14.95 -8.14 -21.03
N VAL A 35 -14.75 -6.98 -21.66
CA VAL A 35 -15.87 -6.15 -22.17
C VAL A 35 -16.78 -6.94 -23.11
N HIS A 36 -16.25 -7.94 -23.83
CA HIS A 36 -16.99 -8.71 -24.82
C HIS A 36 -17.78 -9.90 -24.26
N ASN A 37 -17.49 -10.35 -23.04
CA ASN A 37 -18.15 -11.52 -22.44
C ASN A 37 -18.91 -11.19 -21.15
N PHE A 38 -18.98 -9.91 -20.77
CA PHE A 38 -19.60 -9.43 -19.55
C PHE A 38 -21.11 -9.66 -19.53
N ASP A 39 -21.80 -9.33 -20.62
CA ASP A 39 -23.25 -9.48 -20.73
C ASP A 39 -23.69 -10.96 -20.72
N ASP A 40 -22.91 -11.81 -21.40
CA ASP A 40 -23.13 -13.26 -21.40
C ASP A 40 -22.86 -13.87 -20.01
N ALA A 41 -21.86 -13.36 -19.29
CA ALA A 41 -21.56 -13.78 -17.93
C ALA A 41 -22.65 -13.37 -16.93
N LEU A 42 -23.21 -12.15 -17.06
CA LEU A 42 -24.35 -11.70 -16.26
C LEU A 42 -25.62 -12.48 -16.55
N SER A 43 -25.76 -12.98 -17.78
CA SER A 43 -26.89 -13.79 -18.22
C SER A 43 -26.74 -15.28 -17.91
N ASP A 44 -25.64 -15.71 -17.29
CA ASP A 44 -25.25 -17.11 -17.01
C ASP A 44 -25.17 -17.97 -18.29
N GLN A 45 -24.90 -17.32 -19.43
CA GLN A 45 -24.69 -17.95 -20.74
C GLN A 45 -23.22 -18.32 -20.98
N LEU A 46 -22.31 -17.78 -20.17
CA LEU A 46 -20.88 -18.06 -20.24
C LEU A 46 -20.50 -19.23 -19.31
N GLN A 47 -19.96 -20.30 -19.89
CA GLN A 47 -19.41 -21.42 -19.12
C GLN A 47 -17.94 -21.15 -18.77
N PHE A 48 -17.63 -21.03 -17.49
CA PHE A 48 -16.26 -20.90 -17.03
C PHE A 48 -15.65 -22.27 -16.77
N GLU A 49 -14.50 -22.56 -17.38
CA GLU A 49 -13.70 -23.73 -16.98
C GLU A 49 -13.27 -23.57 -15.52
N GLN A 50 -13.56 -24.59 -14.70
CA GLN A 50 -13.12 -24.62 -13.30
C GLN A 50 -11.60 -24.67 -13.24
N SER A 51 -10.98 -23.52 -12.97
CA SER A 51 -9.56 -23.45 -12.68
C SER A 51 -9.34 -23.82 -11.22
N MET A 52 -8.72 -24.97 -10.97
CA MET A 52 -8.28 -25.40 -9.63
C MET A 52 -7.16 -24.51 -9.06
N ASN A 53 -6.56 -23.66 -9.90
CA ASN A 53 -5.52 -22.72 -9.49
C ASN A 53 -6.15 -21.45 -8.91
N LYS A 54 -6.26 -21.40 -7.58
CA LYS A 54 -6.52 -20.15 -6.85
C LYS A 54 -5.38 -19.19 -7.15
N GLN A 55 -5.65 -18.16 -7.95
CA GLN A 55 -4.69 -17.07 -8.15
C GLN A 55 -4.41 -16.44 -6.79
N LYS A 56 -3.23 -16.70 -6.22
CA LYS A 56 -2.79 -16.04 -5.00
C LYS A 56 -2.72 -14.55 -5.30
N ARG A 57 -3.54 -13.73 -4.63
CA ARG A 57 -3.44 -12.28 -4.69
C ARG A 57 -1.99 -11.93 -4.33
N LYS A 58 -1.25 -11.35 -5.28
CA LYS A 58 0.04 -10.72 -4.99
C LYS A 58 -0.27 -9.42 -4.26
N TYR A 59 -0.39 -9.51 -2.94
CA TYR A 59 -0.46 -8.30 -2.13
C TYR A 59 0.94 -7.66 -2.19
N SER A 60 1.07 -6.57 -2.93
CA SER A 60 2.26 -5.73 -2.85
C SER A 60 2.22 -5.03 -1.49
N GLN A 61 2.73 -5.69 -0.45
CA GLN A 61 3.02 -4.99 0.79
C GLN A 61 4.18 -4.04 0.49
N ARG A 62 3.86 -2.77 0.21
CA ARG A 62 4.84 -1.70 0.36
C ARG A 62 5.31 -1.80 1.80
N LYS A 63 6.59 -2.13 1.99
CA LYS A 63 7.18 -2.10 3.33
C LYS A 63 6.99 -0.68 3.85
N PRO A 64 6.41 -0.48 5.04
CA PRO A 64 6.44 0.84 5.65
C PRO A 64 7.91 1.27 5.73
N LYS A 65 8.21 2.51 5.31
CA LYS A 65 9.49 3.12 5.65
C LYS A 65 9.55 3.06 7.18
N ASN A 66 10.43 2.24 7.73
CA ASN A 66 10.65 2.16 9.17
C ASN A 66 11.23 3.49 9.65
N THR A 67 10.37 4.48 9.92
CA THR A 67 10.72 5.71 10.61
C THR A 67 10.76 5.44 12.11
N SER A 68 11.70 4.57 12.52
CA SER A 68 12.02 4.35 13.94
C SER A 68 12.90 5.47 14.53
N ALA A 69 13.14 6.54 13.78
CA ALA A 69 13.78 7.74 14.30
C ALA A 69 12.83 8.41 15.30
N GLN A 70 13.33 8.77 16.48
CA GLN A 70 12.53 9.44 17.49
C GLN A 70 12.06 10.81 16.99
N VAL A 71 10.85 10.86 16.43
CA VAL A 71 10.14 12.09 16.08
C VAL A 71 9.98 12.92 17.35
N THR A 72 10.40 14.20 17.33
CA THR A 72 10.27 15.04 18.54
C THR A 72 8.79 15.34 18.80
N GLU A 73 8.45 15.74 20.02
CA GLU A 73 7.08 16.20 20.32
C GLU A 73 6.70 17.43 19.48
N ASP A 74 7.65 18.29 19.14
CA ASP A 74 7.39 19.45 18.28
C ASP A 74 7.12 19.03 16.83
N ASP A 75 7.83 18.02 16.32
CA ASP A 75 7.58 17.44 15.00
C ASP A 75 6.17 16.82 14.94
N LYS A 76 5.74 16.13 16.00
CA LYS A 76 4.37 15.58 16.10
C LYS A 76 3.31 16.68 16.10
N LYS A 77 3.50 17.72 16.91
CA LYS A 77 2.58 18.88 16.95
C LYS A 77 2.46 19.57 15.60
N LEU A 78 3.58 19.70 14.88
CA LEU A 78 3.61 20.28 13.55
C LEU A 78 2.82 19.44 12.53
N MET A 79 2.92 18.11 12.60
CA MET A 79 2.12 17.23 11.75
C MET A 79 0.63 17.26 12.14
N GLU A 80 0.33 17.37 13.43
CA GLU A 80 -1.04 17.44 13.92
C GLU A 80 -1.73 18.77 13.55
N SER A 81 -0.98 19.88 13.54
CA SER A 81 -1.50 21.16 13.06
C SER A 81 -1.91 21.10 11.60
N LEU A 82 -1.13 20.42 10.75
CA LEU A 82 -1.50 20.22 9.35
C LEU A 82 -2.79 19.41 9.21
N LYS A 83 -3.00 18.37 10.03
CA LYS A 83 -4.26 17.60 9.98
C LYS A 83 -5.45 18.50 10.30
N SER A 84 -5.33 19.33 11.34
CA SER A 84 -6.37 20.30 11.71
C SER A 84 -6.65 21.27 10.55
N ASP A 85 -5.59 21.87 9.99
CA ASP A 85 -5.71 22.82 8.88
C ASP A 85 -6.41 22.20 7.65
N LEU A 86 -6.12 20.94 7.33
CA LEU A 86 -6.76 20.22 6.22
C LEU A 86 -8.26 20.00 6.48
N ILE A 87 -8.62 19.59 7.70
CA ILE A 87 -10.02 19.39 8.09
C ILE A 87 -10.78 20.72 8.06
N ASP A 88 -10.18 21.79 8.57
CA ASP A 88 -10.79 23.12 8.60
C ASP A 88 -11.01 23.67 7.19
N VAL A 89 -10.01 23.54 6.31
CA VAL A 89 -10.13 23.92 4.89
C VAL A 89 -11.25 23.14 4.20
N PHE A 90 -11.34 21.82 4.44
CA PHE A 90 -12.42 21.01 3.88
C PHE A 90 -13.79 21.44 4.40
N LYS A 91 -13.91 21.69 5.70
CA LYS A 91 -15.15 22.10 6.35
C LYS A 91 -15.68 23.42 5.78
N VAL A 92 -14.80 24.39 5.53
CA VAL A 92 -15.20 25.67 4.91
C VAL A 92 -15.84 25.46 3.54
N ILE A 93 -15.24 24.62 2.69
CA ILE A 93 -15.77 24.32 1.35
C ILE A 93 -17.09 23.54 1.45
N TYR A 94 -17.17 22.62 2.39
CA TYR A 94 -18.38 21.85 2.65
C TYR A 94 -19.56 22.76 3.01
N GLU A 95 -19.34 23.66 3.96
CA GLU A 95 -20.35 24.63 4.42
C GLU A 95 -20.72 25.62 3.31
N GLU A 96 -19.76 26.06 2.49
CA GLU A 96 -20.03 26.92 1.33
C GLU A 96 -20.95 26.23 0.30
N LYS A 97 -20.80 24.91 0.10
CA LYS A 97 -21.56 24.17 -0.91
C LYS A 97 -22.92 23.67 -0.44
N TRP A 98 -23.02 23.18 0.80
CA TRP A 98 -24.22 22.51 1.30
C TRP A 98 -24.86 23.18 2.52
N GLY A 99 -24.15 24.08 3.19
CA GLY A 99 -24.60 24.73 4.42
C GLY A 99 -24.99 23.73 5.52
N ASP A 100 -25.78 24.19 6.49
CA ASP A 100 -26.20 23.39 7.67
C ASP A 100 -27.35 22.42 7.39
N GLY A 101 -27.89 22.39 6.16
CA GLY A 101 -29.06 21.60 5.79
C GLY A 101 -28.78 20.16 5.38
N SER A 102 -27.51 19.77 5.28
CA SER A 102 -27.14 18.43 4.84
C SER A 102 -27.31 17.38 5.94
N ARG A 103 -27.79 16.19 5.55
CA ARG A 103 -27.83 15.01 6.45
C ARG A 103 -26.44 14.42 6.70
N ILE A 104 -25.52 14.66 5.78
CA ILE A 104 -24.13 14.25 5.86
C ILE A 104 -23.36 15.42 6.48
N LYS A 105 -22.35 15.16 7.29
CA LYS A 105 -21.47 16.18 7.84
C LYS A 105 -20.14 16.20 7.10
N ALA A 106 -19.42 17.32 7.18
CA ALA A 106 -18.07 17.43 6.63
C ALA A 106 -17.15 16.31 7.18
N SER A 107 -17.25 16.02 8.47
CA SER A 107 -16.51 14.95 9.14
C SER A 107 -16.82 13.54 8.64
N ASP A 108 -17.97 13.32 7.98
CA ASP A 108 -18.32 12.01 7.43
C ASP A 108 -17.67 11.78 6.07
N LEU A 109 -17.25 12.86 5.39
CA LEU A 109 -16.63 12.82 4.06
C LEU A 109 -15.12 12.97 4.14
N PHE A 110 -14.62 13.80 5.06
CA PHE A 110 -13.20 14.04 5.28
C PHE A 110 -12.92 14.17 6.77
N ASP A 111 -12.22 13.16 7.29
CA ASP A 111 -11.93 13.00 8.71
C ASP A 111 -10.43 13.00 9.01
N ILE A 112 -10.11 12.70 10.26
CA ILE A 112 -8.72 12.64 10.72
C ILE A 112 -7.92 11.49 10.10
N GLU A 113 -8.57 10.42 9.64
CA GLU A 113 -7.90 9.29 8.98
C GLU A 113 -7.44 9.70 7.58
N GLN A 114 -8.29 10.39 6.83
CA GLN A 114 -7.94 10.92 5.51
C GLN A 114 -6.87 12.01 5.61
N ALA A 115 -7.01 12.93 6.57
CA ALA A 115 -5.98 13.92 6.84
C ALA A 115 -4.65 13.26 7.26
N GLY A 116 -4.70 12.22 8.10
CA GLY A 116 -3.53 11.43 8.50
C GLY A 116 -2.84 10.77 7.32
N THR A 117 -3.60 10.17 6.40
CA THR A 117 -3.08 9.54 5.18
C THR A 117 -2.30 10.54 4.32
N ILE A 118 -2.80 11.78 4.20
CA ILE A 118 -2.10 12.86 3.49
C ILE A 118 -0.78 13.21 4.18
N VAL A 119 -0.80 13.36 5.51
CA VAL A 119 0.39 13.72 6.30
C VAL A 119 1.46 12.63 6.25
N GLU A 120 1.07 11.37 6.30
CA GLU A 120 2.00 10.23 6.19
C GLU A 120 2.69 10.16 4.82
N ASN A 121 2.02 10.63 3.76
CA ASN A 121 2.52 10.59 2.39
C ASN A 121 2.96 11.98 1.91
N LEU A 122 3.20 12.93 2.81
CA LEU A 122 3.43 14.34 2.48
C LEU A 122 4.62 14.55 1.53
N GLU A 123 5.69 13.77 1.69
CA GLU A 123 6.86 13.80 0.80
C GLU A 123 6.51 13.39 -0.64
N GLU A 124 5.56 12.47 -0.84
CA GLU A 124 5.19 11.91 -2.14
C GLU A 124 4.19 12.79 -2.92
N ILE A 125 3.62 13.81 -2.27
CA ILE A 125 2.62 14.70 -2.85
C ILE A 125 3.32 15.87 -3.57
N GLU A 126 3.58 15.70 -4.86
CA GLU A 126 4.17 16.74 -5.72
C GLU A 126 3.13 17.47 -6.57
N HIS A 127 2.03 16.79 -6.92
CA HIS A 127 0.97 17.31 -7.77
C HIS A 127 -0.42 17.07 -7.15
N CYS A 128 -1.40 17.85 -7.58
CA CYS A 128 -2.79 17.71 -7.14
C CYS A 128 -3.34 16.29 -7.39
N ASP A 129 -2.98 15.68 -8.52
CA ASP A 129 -3.38 14.31 -8.90
C ASP A 129 -2.92 13.23 -7.92
N ASN A 130 -1.88 13.48 -7.10
CA ASN A 130 -1.46 12.55 -6.05
C ASN A 130 -2.53 12.40 -4.98
N LEU A 131 -3.32 13.45 -4.71
CA LEU A 131 -4.42 13.38 -3.74
C LEU A 131 -5.50 12.39 -4.19
N SER A 132 -5.79 12.33 -5.50
CA SER A 132 -6.79 11.39 -6.01
C SER A 132 -6.39 9.92 -5.78
N LYS A 133 -5.09 9.63 -5.77
CA LYS A 133 -4.56 8.29 -5.48
C LYS A 133 -4.55 7.96 -3.99
N LEU A 134 -4.51 8.98 -3.12
CA LEU A 134 -4.42 8.83 -1.66
C LEU A 134 -5.79 8.76 -1.01
N ILE A 135 -6.67 9.71 -1.31
CA ILE A 135 -7.99 9.85 -0.65
C ILE A 135 -9.17 9.51 -1.58
N GLY A 136 -8.89 9.23 -2.86
CA GLY A 136 -9.90 8.80 -3.82
C GLY A 136 -10.48 9.94 -4.65
N VAL A 137 -11.76 9.85 -4.98
CA VAL A 137 -12.44 10.81 -5.86
C VAL A 137 -12.86 12.04 -5.06
N GLU A 138 -12.90 13.21 -5.71
CA GLU A 138 -13.45 14.43 -5.11
C GLU A 138 -14.93 14.24 -4.73
N PHE A 139 -15.27 14.57 -3.49
CA PHE A 139 -16.67 14.70 -3.08
C PHE A 139 -17.24 16.07 -3.48
N ILE A 140 -16.36 17.08 -3.48
CA ILE A 140 -16.70 18.47 -3.79
C ILE A 140 -15.81 18.95 -4.93
N PRO A 141 -16.37 19.53 -6.01
CA PRO A 141 -15.55 20.06 -7.09
C PRO A 141 -14.53 21.09 -6.57
N GLY A 142 -13.24 20.85 -6.83
CA GLY A 142 -12.15 21.71 -6.40
C GLY A 142 -11.61 21.43 -4.99
N GLN A 143 -12.12 20.40 -4.31
CA GLN A 143 -11.61 19.93 -3.03
C GLN A 143 -10.10 19.64 -3.09
N HIS A 144 -9.64 18.86 -4.08
CA HIS A 144 -8.24 18.48 -4.16
C HIS A 144 -7.35 19.70 -4.38
N GLN A 145 -7.77 20.67 -5.19
CA GLN A 145 -7.00 21.89 -5.42
C GLN A 145 -6.81 22.69 -4.12
N LEU A 146 -7.85 22.79 -3.29
CA LEU A 146 -7.79 23.54 -2.04
C LEU A 146 -6.96 22.83 -0.98
N LEU A 147 -7.09 21.51 -0.84
CA LEU A 147 -6.23 20.71 0.01
C LEU A 147 -4.77 20.76 -0.44
N PHE A 148 -4.52 20.66 -1.76
CA PHE A 148 -3.17 20.77 -2.31
C PHE A 148 -2.55 22.15 -2.04
N ASN A 149 -3.31 23.23 -2.19
CA ASN A 149 -2.84 24.57 -1.85
C ASN A 149 -2.49 24.71 -0.36
N CYS A 150 -3.28 24.09 0.53
CA CYS A 150 -2.98 24.02 1.97
C CYS A 150 -1.65 23.29 2.22
N ILE A 151 -1.46 22.13 1.58
CA ILE A 151 -0.21 21.34 1.65
C ILE A 151 0.97 22.15 1.13
N CYS A 152 0.84 22.83 -0.02
CA CYS A 152 1.90 23.67 -0.57
C CYS A 152 2.30 24.78 0.40
N LYS A 153 1.33 25.49 1.00
CA LYS A 153 1.61 26.53 2.00
C LYS A 153 2.35 25.95 3.19
N PHE A 154 1.91 24.80 3.70
CA PHE A 154 2.56 24.11 4.80
C PHE A 154 4.00 23.69 4.43
N LYS A 155 4.22 23.15 3.23
CA LYS A 155 5.55 22.77 2.75
C LYS A 155 6.52 23.95 2.68
N HIS A 156 6.04 25.15 2.39
CA HIS A 156 6.88 26.36 2.36
C HIS A 156 7.12 26.98 3.75
N ASN A 157 6.47 26.47 4.81
CA ASN A 157 6.67 26.95 6.16
C ASN A 157 8.09 26.62 6.66
N SER A 158 8.76 27.58 7.32
CA SER A 158 10.10 27.39 7.89
C SER A 158 10.17 26.24 8.89
N LEU A 159 9.11 26.04 9.70
CA LEU A 159 9.06 24.95 10.67
C LEU A 159 9.13 23.57 10.00
N TYR A 160 8.48 23.43 8.84
CA TYR A 160 8.51 22.20 8.06
C TYR A 160 9.85 22.00 7.36
N GLN A 161 10.47 23.07 6.86
CA GLN A 161 11.82 23.00 6.29
C GLN A 161 12.85 22.58 7.34
N ASP A 162 12.75 23.09 8.56
CA ASP A 162 13.61 22.70 9.68
C ASP A 162 13.39 21.23 10.07
N TYR A 163 12.14 20.76 10.05
CA TYR A 163 11.82 19.34 10.23
C TYR A 163 12.50 18.46 9.17
N LEU A 164 12.42 18.82 7.89
CA LEU A 164 13.08 18.08 6.80
C LEU A 164 14.61 18.05 6.98
N ASN A 165 15.20 19.15 7.41
CA ASN A 165 16.64 19.21 7.69
C ASN A 165 17.02 18.29 8.85
N ARG A 166 16.27 18.31 9.96
CA ARG A 166 16.48 17.39 11.09
C ARG A 166 16.35 15.93 10.65
N GLN A 167 15.38 15.61 9.82
CA GLN A 167 15.19 14.25 9.31
C GLN A 167 16.38 13.80 8.45
N LYS A 168 16.85 14.64 7.52
CA LYS A 168 18.03 14.35 6.68
C LYS A 168 19.29 14.12 7.50
N GLU A 169 19.52 14.93 8.52
CA GLU A 169 20.70 14.76 9.39
C GLU A 169 20.63 13.46 10.20
N ARG A 170 19.44 13.07 10.69
CA ARG A 170 19.25 11.77 11.35
C ARG A 170 19.53 10.61 10.41
N ASP A 171 19.03 10.68 9.18
CA ASP A 171 19.23 9.63 8.17
C ASP A 171 20.72 9.47 7.82
N LYS A 172 21.46 10.59 7.68
CA LYS A 172 22.92 10.58 7.47
C LYS A 172 23.64 9.92 8.64
N VAL A 173 23.32 10.32 9.88
CA VAL A 173 23.94 9.75 11.09
C VAL A 173 23.66 8.25 11.20
N GLU A 174 22.43 7.81 10.90
CA GLU A 174 22.10 6.38 10.92
C GLU A 174 22.85 5.59 9.83
N GLU A 175 22.99 6.17 8.64
CA GLU A 175 23.70 5.57 7.51
C GLU A 175 25.20 5.42 7.81
N GLU A 176 25.81 6.44 8.40
CA GLU A 176 27.19 6.40 8.88
C GLU A 176 27.37 5.37 9.99
N ARG A 177 26.44 5.29 10.95
CA ARG A 177 26.46 4.29 12.03
C ARG A 177 26.39 2.87 11.48
N LYS A 178 25.51 2.62 10.50
CA LYS A 178 25.40 1.32 9.80
C LYS A 178 26.70 0.97 9.07
N LYS A 179 27.31 1.94 8.38
CA LYS A 179 28.63 1.77 7.72
C LYS A 179 29.72 1.43 8.72
N GLN A 180 29.79 2.13 9.86
CA GLN A 180 30.79 1.90 10.89
C GLN A 180 30.63 0.51 11.52
N LEU A 181 29.41 0.13 11.89
CA LEU A 181 29.11 -1.20 12.44
C LEU A 181 29.48 -2.32 11.46
N LYS A 182 29.23 -2.14 10.16
CA LYS A 182 29.63 -3.10 9.13
C LYS A 182 31.15 -3.24 9.05
N ARG A 183 31.90 -2.14 9.12
CA ARG A 183 33.38 -2.14 9.11
C ARG A 183 33.94 -2.81 10.36
N GLU A 184 33.40 -2.50 11.53
CA GLU A 184 33.83 -3.09 12.81
C GLU A 184 33.56 -4.60 12.85
N ASN A 185 32.36 -5.03 12.44
CA ASN A 185 32.02 -6.45 12.35
C ASN A 185 32.93 -7.20 11.38
N ALA A 186 33.26 -6.61 10.23
CA ALA A 186 34.19 -7.18 9.28
C ALA A 186 35.62 -7.28 9.84
N ALA A 187 36.09 -6.26 10.58
CA ALA A 187 37.39 -6.27 11.23
C ALA A 187 37.45 -7.34 12.33
N ARG A 188 36.42 -7.44 13.18
CA ARG A 188 36.28 -8.46 14.22
C ARG A 188 36.28 -9.87 13.63
N TYR A 189 35.55 -10.08 12.54
CA TYR A 189 35.54 -11.37 11.83
C TYR A 189 36.94 -11.75 11.34
N ARG A 190 37.67 -10.81 10.72
CA ARG A 190 39.05 -11.05 10.25
C ARG A 190 40.02 -11.33 11.40
N ALA A 191 39.91 -10.62 12.51
CA ALA A 191 40.75 -10.85 13.70
C ALA A 191 40.49 -12.25 14.29
N ASN A 192 39.22 -12.64 14.45
CA ASN A 192 38.84 -13.96 14.95
C ASN A 192 39.32 -15.08 14.01
N ALA A 193 39.24 -14.89 12.68
CA ALA A 193 39.77 -15.85 11.72
C ALA A 193 41.30 -16.02 11.83
N ARG A 194 42.05 -14.93 12.03
CA ARG A 194 43.51 -14.97 12.26
C ARG A 194 43.86 -15.67 13.57
N ALA A 195 43.13 -15.38 14.65
CA ALA A 195 43.33 -16.02 15.94
C ALA A 195 43.11 -17.54 15.88
N ARG A 196 42.04 -18.00 15.20
CA ARG A 196 41.77 -19.43 15.01
C ARG A 196 42.86 -20.16 14.23
N LYS A 197 43.42 -19.52 13.19
CA LYS A 197 44.54 -20.07 12.42
C LYS A 197 45.82 -20.17 13.27
N ALA A 198 46.10 -19.15 14.08
CA ALA A 198 47.25 -19.14 14.98
C ALA A 198 47.13 -20.15 16.13
N SER A 199 45.91 -20.44 16.60
CA SER A 199 45.67 -21.41 17.68
C SER A 199 45.59 -22.87 17.21
N GLY A 200 45.85 -23.17 15.92
CA GLY A 200 45.90 -24.54 15.41
C GLY A 200 44.57 -25.30 15.46
N ALA A 201 43.43 -24.61 15.54
CA ALA A 201 42.12 -25.26 15.59
C ALA A 201 41.76 -25.84 14.21
N ILE A 202 41.70 -27.17 14.13
CA ILE A 202 41.32 -27.95 12.93
C ILE A 202 39.90 -27.56 12.49
N GLU A 203 39.72 -27.37 11.18
CA GLU A 203 38.48 -26.93 10.53
C GLU A 203 37.30 -27.88 10.80
N GLY A 204 36.35 -27.42 11.62
CA GLY A 204 34.98 -27.92 11.65
C GLY A 204 34.08 -26.97 10.88
N ILE A 205 33.61 -27.42 9.72
CA ILE A 205 32.67 -26.81 8.78
C ILE A 205 31.50 -26.12 9.51
N LEU A 206 31.23 -24.83 9.22
CA LEU A 206 29.87 -24.28 9.23
C LEU A 206 29.70 -23.17 8.16
N PRO A 207 28.50 -23.07 7.55
CA PRO A 207 28.32 -22.57 6.20
C PRO A 207 28.22 -21.05 6.10
N ASN A 208 28.61 -20.56 4.93
CA ASN A 208 28.55 -19.17 4.48
C ASN A 208 27.07 -18.74 4.26
N PRO A 209 26.58 -17.62 4.81
CA PRO A 209 25.16 -17.25 4.72
C PRO A 209 24.77 -16.53 3.42
N ASP A 210 25.58 -16.56 2.35
CA ASP A 210 25.37 -15.67 1.19
C ASP A 210 25.44 -16.35 -0.19
N GLN A 211 24.90 -17.57 -0.33
CA GLN A 211 24.66 -18.16 -1.65
C GLN A 211 23.29 -18.84 -1.73
N SER A 212 22.29 -18.07 -2.17
CA SER A 212 21.12 -18.60 -2.88
C SER A 212 21.16 -18.08 -4.31
N SER A 213 22.05 -18.66 -5.12
CA SER A 213 22.04 -18.53 -6.57
C SER A 213 21.85 -19.91 -7.19
N VAL A 214 20.62 -20.15 -7.62
CA VAL A 214 20.21 -20.90 -8.80
C VAL A 214 21.35 -21.53 -9.61
N VAL A 215 21.35 -22.86 -9.72
CA VAL A 215 22.01 -23.57 -10.83
C VAL A 215 21.06 -24.64 -11.37
N CYS A 216 20.53 -24.37 -12.57
CA CYS A 216 20.04 -25.38 -13.51
C CYS A 216 21.21 -26.27 -13.94
N GLY A 217 20.95 -27.57 -14.18
CA GLY A 217 21.87 -28.36 -15.00
C GLY A 217 21.83 -29.87 -14.74
N SER A 218 20.99 -30.55 -15.52
CA SER A 218 21.33 -31.73 -16.34
C SER A 218 22.39 -32.72 -15.85
N GLY A 219 22.00 -34.00 -15.79
CA GLY A 219 22.94 -35.11 -15.98
C GLY A 219 22.49 -36.42 -15.34
N GLY A 220 21.73 -37.24 -16.08
CA GLY A 220 21.47 -38.63 -15.73
C GLY A 220 21.83 -39.53 -16.91
N GLN A 221 23.05 -40.08 -16.91
CA GLN A 221 23.46 -41.18 -17.77
C GLN A 221 22.86 -42.50 -17.26
N SER A 222 22.46 -43.40 -18.16
CA SER A 222 22.28 -44.82 -17.83
C SER A 222 22.67 -45.72 -19.02
N LEU A 223 23.83 -46.35 -18.85
CA LEU A 223 24.25 -47.73 -19.16
C LEU A 223 23.37 -48.64 -20.06
N ARG A 224 24.03 -49.28 -21.04
CA ARG A 224 24.19 -50.75 -21.30
C ARG A 224 24.63 -50.95 -22.77
N SER A 225 25.85 -51.43 -23.04
CA SER A 225 26.31 -52.84 -23.15
C SER A 225 25.84 -53.56 -24.43
N GLU A 226 26.83 -53.90 -25.28
CA GLU A 226 27.10 -55.13 -26.07
C GLU A 226 25.87 -56.02 -26.40
N ASP A 227 25.61 -56.48 -27.63
CA ASP A 227 26.40 -56.90 -28.80
C ASP A 227 25.61 -56.61 -30.09
#